data_AF-A0A2W4P8Z4-F1
#
_entry.id   AF-A0A2W4P8Z4-F1
#
_cell.length_a   1.000
_cell.length_b   1.000
_cell.length_c   1.000
_cell.angle_alpha   90.00
_cell.angle_beta   90.00
_cell.angle_gamma   90.00
#
_symmetry.space_group_name_H-M   'P 1'
#
loop_
_entity.id
_entity.type
_entity.pdbx_description
1 polymer ?
#
loop_
_entity_poly.entity_id
_entity_poly.type
_entity_poly.pdbx_seq_one_letter_code
_entity_poly.pdbx_strand_id
1 'polypeptide(L)'
;MIRPSTLLFTLSLALFTCGKKEEPTTTTVLNLIQIENQKPGTTDWLIKVPERECEYPDHQFCRREQIEGYCSATSVRAGDSLHIYVSTNPATQYTLDIFRMGYYGGKGGRLMKSYTLQGTSQSTPAADPKTNFLECEWDAAVSFVVPDDWVSGVYLGKMTTATDSSQAYVVFIVRDDRQADFFFQCSDLTWQAHNRWPQWHSMYDEGQQPWVNTNGARISFDRPYALYVNDLPSDFNPLSNGGGEFLLWEFPLAFWMEKEGYDVTYISNIDTHADGKGLLRGKAFLSVGHDEYWTHDMFNNVMAARDAGVNLLFLSGNSVDGTVYLEPS
;
A
#
# COMPACT_ATOMS: atom_id res chain seq x y z
N MET A 1 -31.81 90.81 43.37
CA MET A 1 -32.82 90.16 42.51
C MET A 1 -32.09 89.17 41.62
N ILE A 2 -32.40 87.89 41.77
CA ILE A 2 -31.64 86.72 41.31
C ILE A 2 -31.73 86.59 39.78
N ARG A 3 -30.62 86.32 39.10
CA ARG A 3 -30.59 85.79 37.72
C ARG A 3 -29.81 84.46 37.72
N PRO A 4 -30.39 83.36 37.22
CA PRO A 4 -29.69 82.08 37.15
C PRO A 4 -28.79 82.03 35.91
N SER A 5 -27.61 81.45 36.05
CA SER A 5 -26.69 81.14 34.96
C SER A 5 -26.95 79.70 34.51
N THR A 6 -27.49 79.53 33.30
CA THR A 6 -27.72 78.22 32.68
C THR A 6 -26.41 77.73 32.05
N LEU A 7 -25.84 76.65 32.57
CA LEU A 7 -24.68 75.97 31.98
C LEU A 7 -25.21 74.94 30.95
N LEU A 8 -24.97 75.17 29.65
CA LEU A 8 -25.19 74.15 28.62
C LEU A 8 -23.95 73.25 28.55
N PHE A 9 -24.13 71.94 28.79
CA PHE A 9 -23.16 70.91 28.43
C PHE A 9 -23.53 70.36 27.06
N THR A 10 -22.71 70.60 26.04
CA THR A 10 -22.80 69.90 24.76
C THR A 10 -22.06 68.57 24.85
N LEU A 11 -22.80 67.47 24.81
CA LEU A 11 -22.26 66.11 24.73
C LEU A 11 -21.99 65.77 23.26
N SER A 12 -20.72 65.81 22.84
CA SER A 12 -20.32 65.34 21.50
C SER A 12 -20.12 63.83 21.54
N LEU A 13 -21.07 63.08 20.97
CA LEU A 13 -20.98 61.63 20.81
C LEU A 13 -20.13 61.31 19.57
N ALA A 14 -18.87 60.92 19.77
CA ALA A 14 -18.03 60.41 18.69
C ALA A 14 -18.39 58.94 18.42
N LEU A 15 -19.11 58.69 17.34
CA LEU A 15 -19.35 57.35 16.80
C LEU A 15 -18.05 56.86 16.15
N PHE A 16 -17.24 56.08 16.89
CA PHE A 16 -16.21 55.25 16.29
C PHE A 16 -16.87 54.06 15.62
N THR A 17 -16.97 54.09 14.29
CA THR A 17 -17.29 52.91 13.51
C THR A 17 -16.09 51.96 13.58
N CYS A 18 -16.25 50.84 14.26
CA CYS A 18 -15.28 49.75 14.23
C CYS A 18 -15.33 49.15 12.81
N GLY A 19 -14.40 49.56 11.94
CA GLY A 19 -14.21 48.89 10.66
C GLY A 19 -13.89 47.42 10.90
N LYS A 20 -14.70 46.52 10.33
CA LYS A 20 -14.34 45.09 10.27
C LYS A 20 -12.99 44.99 9.59
N LYS A 21 -11.99 44.53 10.31
CA LYS A 21 -10.71 44.12 9.74
C LYS A 21 -11.03 42.93 8.85
N GLU A 22 -10.95 43.09 7.53
CA GLU A 22 -10.99 41.95 6.62
C GLU A 22 -9.81 41.05 6.99
N GLU A 23 -10.10 39.86 7.51
CA GLU A 23 -9.08 38.84 7.68
C GLU A 23 -8.57 38.48 6.29
N PRO A 24 -7.24 38.41 6.10
CA PRO A 24 -6.69 37.97 4.83
C PRO A 24 -7.22 36.56 4.57
N THR A 25 -7.93 36.38 3.46
CA THR A 25 -8.29 35.07 2.94
C THR A 25 -7.01 34.35 2.55
N THR A 26 -6.39 33.65 3.51
CA THR A 26 -5.38 32.64 3.23
C THR A 26 -6.06 31.59 2.37
N THR A 27 -5.79 31.62 1.06
CA THR A 27 -6.14 30.52 0.18
C THR A 27 -5.26 29.36 0.61
N THR A 28 -5.83 28.41 1.36
CA THR A 28 -5.10 27.19 1.75
C THR A 28 -4.72 26.46 0.47
N VAL A 29 -3.44 26.46 0.14
CA VAL A 29 -2.92 25.66 -0.97
C VAL A 29 -3.03 24.20 -0.55
N LEU A 30 -3.84 23.43 -1.28
CA LEU A 30 -4.01 22.00 -1.04
C LEU A 30 -2.78 21.23 -1.50
N ASN A 31 -2.38 20.21 -0.74
CA ASN A 31 -1.37 19.26 -1.20
C ASN A 31 -1.95 18.26 -2.21
N LEU A 32 -1.08 17.48 -2.85
CA LEU A 32 -1.46 16.55 -3.93
C LEU A 32 -2.45 15.48 -3.45
N ILE A 33 -2.30 14.98 -2.22
CA ILE A 33 -3.20 13.97 -1.61
C ILE A 33 -4.58 14.57 -1.34
N GLN A 34 -4.66 15.81 -0.88
CA GLN A 34 -5.94 16.50 -0.71
C GLN A 34 -6.65 16.73 -2.05
N ILE A 35 -5.92 17.11 -3.09
CA ILE A 35 -6.47 17.26 -4.46
C ILE A 35 -6.95 15.91 -5.00
N GLU A 36 -6.17 14.85 -4.80
CA GLU A 36 -6.52 13.51 -5.23
C GLU A 36 -7.79 13.00 -4.54
N ASN A 37 -7.92 13.23 -3.23
CA ASN A 37 -9.07 12.80 -2.44
C ASN A 37 -10.37 13.58 -2.71
N GLN A 38 -10.33 14.67 -3.50
CA GLN A 38 -11.53 15.32 -4.03
C GLN A 38 -12.13 14.58 -5.22
N LYS A 39 -11.39 13.66 -5.84
CA LYS A 39 -11.89 12.85 -6.95
C LYS A 39 -12.88 11.79 -6.46
N PRO A 40 -13.86 11.36 -7.28
CA PRO A 40 -14.81 10.33 -6.88
C PRO A 40 -14.12 9.00 -6.54
N GLY A 41 -14.47 8.43 -5.38
CA GLY A 41 -14.08 7.07 -4.98
C GLY A 41 -15.18 6.04 -5.21
N THR A 42 -14.84 4.78 -5.00
CA THR A 42 -15.73 3.62 -5.07
C THR A 42 -15.33 2.55 -4.05
N THR A 43 -16.27 1.69 -3.66
CA THR A 43 -16.02 0.46 -2.89
C THR A 43 -15.81 -0.76 -3.77
N ASP A 44 -15.85 -0.61 -5.09
CA ASP A 44 -15.73 -1.72 -6.05
C ASP A 44 -14.36 -2.41 -6.02
N TRP A 45 -13.37 -1.82 -5.33
CA TRP A 45 -12.09 -2.48 -5.06
C TRP A 45 -12.27 -3.69 -4.13
N LEU A 46 -13.31 -3.76 -3.29
CA LEU A 46 -13.54 -4.90 -2.41
C LEU A 46 -13.81 -6.18 -3.22
N ILE A 47 -13.05 -7.25 -2.92
CA ILE A 47 -13.38 -8.59 -3.39
C ILE A 47 -14.49 -9.20 -2.55
N LYS A 48 -15.31 -10.03 -3.18
CA LYS A 48 -16.30 -10.86 -2.51
C LYS A 48 -15.53 -11.91 -1.70
N VAL A 49 -15.82 -11.95 -0.41
CA VAL A 49 -15.24 -12.94 0.52
C VAL A 49 -15.82 -14.31 0.14
N PRO A 50 -15.04 -15.26 -0.40
CA PRO A 50 -15.50 -16.65 -0.43
C PRO A 50 -15.63 -17.13 1.02
N GLU A 51 -16.60 -18.01 1.28
CA GLU A 51 -16.64 -18.73 2.56
C GLU A 51 -15.29 -19.42 2.79
N ARG A 52 -14.92 -19.68 4.06
CA ARG A 52 -13.68 -20.38 4.42
C ARG A 52 -13.78 -21.84 3.96
N GLU A 53 -13.60 -22.06 2.66
CA GLU A 53 -13.41 -23.36 2.02
C GLU A 53 -11.93 -23.72 2.06
N CYS A 54 -11.36 -23.83 3.27
CA CYS A 54 -10.04 -24.42 3.45
C CYS A 54 -10.29 -25.80 4.07
N GLU A 55 -9.90 -26.88 3.38
CA GLU A 55 -10.18 -28.24 3.83
C GLU A 55 -9.40 -28.55 5.12
N TYR A 56 -10.04 -29.20 6.10
CA TYR A 56 -9.39 -29.66 7.34
C TYR A 56 -8.49 -30.88 7.03
N PRO A 57 -7.27 -31.00 7.58
CA PRO A 57 -6.67 -30.22 8.69
C PRO A 57 -5.97 -28.91 8.25
N ASP A 58 -5.94 -28.61 6.96
CA ASP A 58 -5.16 -27.54 6.33
C ASP A 58 -5.87 -26.18 6.36
N HIS A 59 -6.38 -25.79 7.53
CA HIS A 59 -6.92 -24.46 7.84
C HIS A 59 -6.00 -23.28 7.51
N GLN A 60 -4.76 -23.59 7.14
CA GLN A 60 -3.63 -22.70 7.00
C GLN A 60 -3.10 -22.64 5.55
N PHE A 61 -3.74 -23.37 4.62
CA PHE A 61 -3.45 -23.30 3.19
C PHE A 61 -4.74 -23.09 2.39
N CYS A 62 -4.90 -21.90 1.77
CA CYS A 62 -6.10 -21.52 1.04
C CYS A 62 -5.72 -20.88 -0.31
N ARG A 63 -5.08 -21.65 -1.20
CA ARG A 63 -4.78 -21.19 -2.57
C ARG A 63 -6.06 -21.09 -3.40
N ARG A 64 -6.17 -20.07 -4.25
CA ARG A 64 -7.34 -19.82 -5.12
C ARG A 64 -6.91 -19.79 -6.59
N GLU A 65 -6.67 -20.98 -7.15
CA GLU A 65 -6.12 -21.15 -8.50
C GLU A 65 -7.02 -20.65 -9.64
N GLN A 66 -8.30 -20.37 -9.36
CA GLN A 66 -9.23 -19.84 -10.34
C GLN A 66 -8.73 -18.53 -10.94
N ILE A 67 -8.08 -17.68 -10.14
CA ILE A 67 -7.35 -16.50 -10.62
C ILE A 67 -6.28 -16.06 -9.62
N GLU A 68 -5.05 -15.94 -10.10
CA GLU A 68 -3.89 -15.50 -9.31
C GLU A 68 -2.99 -14.62 -10.18
N GLY A 69 -2.21 -13.73 -9.58
CA GLY A 69 -1.30 -12.87 -10.32
C GLY A 69 -0.26 -12.17 -9.47
N TYR A 70 0.72 -11.59 -10.15
CA TYR A 70 1.79 -10.78 -9.56
C TYR A 70 2.25 -9.70 -10.55
N CYS A 71 3.01 -8.73 -10.04
CA CYS A 71 3.55 -7.61 -10.80
C CYS A 71 5.06 -7.81 -11.03
N SER A 72 5.59 -7.28 -12.12
CA SER A 72 7.04 -7.32 -12.44
C SER A 72 7.93 -6.49 -11.50
N ALA A 73 7.33 -5.65 -10.66
CA ALA A 73 8.02 -4.79 -9.72
C ALA A 73 7.09 -4.46 -8.55
N THR A 74 7.67 -4.32 -7.35
CA THR A 74 6.90 -3.91 -6.17
C THR A 74 6.63 -2.40 -6.13
N SER A 75 7.53 -1.61 -6.71
CA SER A 75 7.43 -0.15 -6.80
C SER A 75 7.85 0.37 -8.17
N VAL A 76 7.11 1.35 -8.68
CA VAL A 76 7.33 2.00 -9.99
C VAL A 76 7.06 3.51 -9.89
N ARG A 77 7.65 4.29 -10.79
CA ARG A 77 7.30 5.71 -10.98
C ARG A 77 6.27 5.87 -12.10
N ALA A 78 5.62 7.03 -12.12
CA ALA A 78 5.05 7.56 -13.35
C ALA A 78 6.07 7.53 -14.50
N GLY A 79 5.65 7.04 -15.66
CA GLY A 79 6.50 6.84 -16.84
C GLY A 79 7.20 5.48 -16.91
N ASP A 80 7.28 4.73 -15.81
CA ASP A 80 7.86 3.37 -15.83
C ASP A 80 6.89 2.37 -16.48
N SER A 81 7.43 1.27 -17.00
CA SER A 81 6.65 0.14 -17.52
C SER A 81 6.37 -0.86 -16.39
N LEU A 82 5.12 -1.28 -16.26
CA LEU A 82 4.71 -2.36 -15.37
C LEU A 82 4.08 -3.50 -16.17
N HIS A 83 4.51 -4.72 -15.86
CA HIS A 83 3.90 -5.95 -16.38
C HIS A 83 3.11 -6.62 -15.27
N ILE A 84 1.92 -7.11 -15.61
CA ILE A 84 1.08 -7.89 -14.71
C ILE A 84 0.94 -9.29 -15.30
N TYR A 85 1.31 -10.29 -14.51
CA TYR A 85 1.25 -11.70 -14.83
C TYR A 85 0.04 -12.30 -14.17
N VAL A 86 -0.77 -13.04 -14.93
CA VAL A 86 -2.02 -13.62 -14.44
C VAL A 86 -2.17 -15.04 -14.96
N SER A 87 -2.53 -15.95 -14.07
CA SER A 87 -2.98 -17.30 -14.39
C SER A 87 -4.46 -17.43 -14.04
N THR A 88 -5.22 -18.09 -14.91
CA THR A 88 -6.60 -18.53 -14.62
C THR A 88 -6.70 -20.03 -14.84
N ASN A 89 -7.20 -20.77 -13.86
CA ASN A 89 -7.41 -22.21 -13.95
C ASN A 89 -8.84 -22.61 -13.54
N PRO A 90 -9.74 -22.96 -14.49
CA PRO A 90 -9.49 -23.11 -15.93
C PRO A 90 -9.27 -21.77 -16.64
N ALA A 91 -8.68 -21.82 -17.84
CA ALA A 91 -8.53 -20.65 -18.71
C ALA A 91 -9.87 -19.95 -18.97
N THR A 92 -9.97 -18.66 -18.64
CA THR A 92 -11.22 -17.91 -18.73
C THR A 92 -10.98 -16.42 -18.97
N GLN A 93 -11.97 -15.72 -19.53
CA GLN A 93 -11.93 -14.27 -19.60
C GLN A 93 -12.07 -13.68 -18.19
N TYR A 94 -11.41 -12.55 -17.93
CA TYR A 94 -11.53 -11.84 -16.67
C TYR A 94 -11.42 -10.32 -16.86
N THR A 95 -11.88 -9.56 -15.88
CA THR A 95 -11.60 -8.11 -15.78
C THR A 95 -10.43 -7.87 -14.84
N LEU A 96 -9.63 -6.85 -15.15
CA LEU A 96 -8.61 -6.29 -14.26
C LEU A 96 -8.93 -4.81 -14.04
N ASP A 97 -9.36 -4.46 -12.85
CA ASP A 97 -9.69 -3.09 -12.44
C ASP A 97 -8.63 -2.59 -11.46
N ILE A 98 -7.84 -1.60 -11.86
CA ILE A 98 -6.77 -1.01 -11.06
C ILE A 98 -7.33 0.16 -10.26
N PHE A 99 -7.16 0.11 -8.94
CA PHE A 99 -7.57 1.14 -8.01
C PHE A 99 -6.36 1.76 -7.32
N ARG A 100 -6.33 3.10 -7.19
CA ARG A 100 -5.48 3.76 -6.20
C ARG A 100 -6.20 3.67 -4.86
N MET A 101 -5.50 3.18 -3.84
CA MET A 101 -6.04 3.07 -2.49
C MET A 101 -5.89 4.40 -1.75
N GLY A 102 -6.88 4.78 -0.94
CA GLY A 102 -6.90 6.07 -0.24
C GLY A 102 -8.24 6.38 0.42
N TYR A 103 -8.46 7.62 0.85
CA TYR A 103 -9.68 7.98 1.59
C TYR A 103 -10.93 8.09 0.69
N TYR A 104 -10.86 8.92 -0.35
CA TYR A 104 -11.89 9.18 -1.35
C TYR A 104 -13.33 9.30 -0.80
N GLY A 105 -13.53 10.18 0.18
CA GLY A 105 -14.85 10.39 0.81
C GLY A 105 -15.33 9.17 1.60
N GLY A 106 -14.41 8.36 2.10
CA GLY A 106 -14.69 7.16 2.89
C GLY A 106 -14.91 5.90 2.06
N LYS A 107 -14.60 5.92 0.76
CA LYS A 107 -14.82 4.79 -0.16
C LYS A 107 -13.64 3.83 -0.26
N GLY A 108 -12.43 4.26 0.12
CA GLY A 108 -11.27 3.38 0.23
C GLY A 108 -10.44 3.23 -1.05
N GLY A 109 -10.99 3.58 -2.21
CA GLY A 109 -10.24 3.54 -3.46
C GLY A 109 -10.89 4.32 -4.58
N ARG A 110 -10.12 4.59 -5.62
CA ARG A 110 -10.56 5.23 -6.86
C ARG A 110 -10.16 4.35 -8.04
N LEU A 111 -11.10 4.08 -8.94
CA LEU A 111 -10.81 3.36 -10.17
C LEU A 111 -9.91 4.22 -11.07
N MET A 112 -8.76 3.65 -11.44
CA MET A 112 -7.74 4.31 -12.26
C MET A 112 -7.72 3.79 -13.69
N LYS A 113 -7.93 2.48 -13.87
CA LYS A 113 -7.88 1.82 -15.18
C LYS A 113 -8.61 0.48 -15.15
N SER A 114 -9.18 0.08 -16.28
CA SER A 114 -9.84 -1.22 -16.44
C SER A 114 -9.37 -1.92 -17.71
N TYR A 115 -9.30 -3.25 -17.65
CA TYR A 115 -9.02 -4.12 -18.78
C TYR A 115 -10.01 -5.29 -18.79
N THR A 116 -10.28 -5.81 -19.99
CA THR A 116 -10.89 -7.13 -20.18
C THR A 116 -9.88 -7.98 -20.93
N LEU A 117 -9.47 -9.09 -20.31
CA LEU A 117 -8.33 -9.90 -20.76
C LEU A 117 -8.76 -11.36 -20.89
N GLN A 118 -8.14 -12.08 -21.81
CA GLN A 118 -8.29 -13.52 -21.91
C GLN A 118 -7.21 -14.19 -21.07
N GLY A 119 -7.63 -14.86 -19.99
CA GLY A 119 -6.74 -15.64 -19.14
C GLY A 119 -6.36 -16.98 -19.77
N THR A 120 -5.18 -17.45 -19.41
CA THR A 120 -4.67 -18.79 -19.72
C THR A 120 -4.17 -19.42 -18.43
N SER A 121 -4.10 -20.74 -18.39
CA SER A 121 -3.50 -21.45 -17.26
C SER A 121 -1.99 -21.46 -17.44
N GLN A 122 -1.27 -20.90 -16.47
CA GLN A 122 0.18 -20.85 -16.43
C GLN A 122 0.72 -21.86 -15.40
N SER A 123 1.91 -22.41 -15.63
CA SER A 123 2.46 -23.47 -14.77
C SER A 123 2.83 -22.95 -13.38
N THR A 124 2.50 -23.72 -12.34
CA THR A 124 3.11 -23.51 -11.01
C THR A 124 4.51 -24.15 -11.03
N PRO A 125 5.59 -23.39 -10.78
CA PRO A 125 6.95 -23.93 -10.77
C PRO A 125 7.13 -24.94 -9.63
N ALA A 126 8.01 -25.91 -9.83
CA ALA A 126 8.47 -26.77 -8.73
C ALA A 126 9.51 -26.01 -7.89
N ALA A 127 9.42 -26.14 -6.57
CA ALA A 127 10.42 -25.57 -5.68
C ALA A 127 11.78 -26.26 -5.79
N ASP A 128 12.85 -25.49 -5.61
CA ASP A 128 14.17 -26.02 -5.33
C ASP A 128 14.11 -26.86 -4.04
N PRO A 129 14.45 -28.17 -4.09
CA PRO A 129 14.28 -29.07 -2.95
C PRO A 129 15.25 -28.79 -1.78
N LYS A 130 16.22 -27.89 -1.95
CA LYS A 130 17.17 -27.48 -0.91
C LYS A 130 16.80 -26.14 -0.28
N THR A 131 16.34 -25.18 -1.09
CA THR A 131 16.12 -23.80 -0.62
C THR A 131 14.64 -23.40 -0.55
N ASN A 132 13.73 -24.26 -1.00
CA ASN A 132 12.29 -23.98 -1.22
C ASN A 132 12.04 -22.79 -2.16
N PHE A 133 13.05 -22.41 -2.94
CA PHE A 133 12.99 -21.28 -3.84
C PHE A 133 12.18 -21.64 -5.09
N LEU A 134 11.36 -20.70 -5.56
CA LEU A 134 10.59 -20.85 -6.78
C LEU A 134 10.24 -19.49 -7.35
N GLU A 135 10.14 -19.43 -8.67
CA GLU A 135 9.81 -18.26 -9.45
C GLU A 135 8.88 -18.66 -10.60
N CYS A 136 7.85 -17.87 -10.81
CA CYS A 136 6.99 -18.01 -11.96
C CYS A 136 7.68 -17.43 -13.19
N GLU A 137 7.70 -18.20 -14.28
CA GLU A 137 8.06 -17.73 -15.62
C GLU A 137 6.79 -17.52 -16.45
N TRP A 138 5.79 -16.83 -15.88
CA TRP A 138 4.51 -16.61 -16.55
C TRP A 138 4.65 -15.61 -17.68
N ASP A 139 3.91 -15.82 -18.78
CA ASP A 139 3.75 -14.77 -19.80
C ASP A 139 2.95 -13.58 -19.25
N ALA A 140 3.37 -12.36 -19.57
CA ALA A 140 2.65 -11.16 -19.13
C ALA A 140 1.24 -11.11 -19.73
N ALA A 141 0.22 -10.94 -18.88
CA ALA A 141 -1.16 -10.81 -19.33
C ALA A 141 -1.48 -9.41 -19.85
N VAL A 142 -0.84 -8.39 -19.25
CA VAL A 142 -0.92 -7.00 -19.71
C VAL A 142 0.36 -6.26 -19.35
N SER A 143 0.72 -5.28 -20.18
CA SER A 143 1.83 -4.35 -19.94
C SER A 143 1.36 -2.93 -20.19
N PHE A 144 1.76 -1.99 -19.35
CA PHE A 144 1.45 -0.58 -19.56
C PHE A 144 2.48 0.34 -18.94
N VAL A 145 2.58 1.55 -19.51
CA VAL A 145 3.32 2.65 -18.90
C VAL A 145 2.43 3.31 -17.86
N VAL A 146 2.95 3.49 -16.65
CA VAL A 146 2.27 4.19 -15.55
C VAL A 146 2.01 5.64 -15.97
N PRO A 147 0.76 6.11 -16.06
CA PRO A 147 0.46 7.48 -16.49
C PRO A 147 1.06 8.55 -15.57
N ASP A 148 1.44 9.68 -16.16
CA ASP A 148 2.07 10.80 -15.43
C ASP A 148 1.19 11.45 -14.35
N ASP A 149 -0.12 11.26 -14.43
CA ASP A 149 -1.10 11.79 -13.47
C ASP A 149 -1.43 10.81 -12.33
N TRP A 150 -0.77 9.64 -12.27
CA TRP A 150 -0.90 8.71 -11.16
C TRP A 150 -0.15 9.24 -9.94
N VAL A 151 -0.90 9.59 -8.90
CA VAL A 151 -0.40 10.11 -7.63
C VAL A 151 0.18 8.97 -6.80
N SER A 152 1.28 9.23 -6.08
CA SER A 152 1.87 8.21 -5.20
C SER A 152 0.84 7.57 -4.26
N GLY A 153 0.94 6.26 -4.11
CA GLY A 153 -0.04 5.44 -3.43
C GLY A 153 0.24 3.95 -3.59
N VAL A 154 -0.49 3.15 -2.81
CA VAL A 154 -0.62 1.72 -3.06
C VAL A 154 -1.77 1.49 -4.04
N TYR A 155 -1.53 0.63 -5.01
CA TYR A 155 -2.48 0.30 -6.07
C TYR A 155 -2.85 -1.17 -6.00
N LEU A 156 -4.15 -1.46 -6.06
CA LEU A 156 -4.68 -2.82 -6.15
C LEU A 156 -5.30 -3.04 -7.52
N GLY A 157 -4.84 -4.06 -8.24
CA GLY A 157 -5.52 -4.60 -9.41
C GLY A 157 -6.49 -5.69 -9.00
N LYS A 158 -7.79 -5.37 -8.91
CA LYS A 158 -8.83 -6.39 -8.67
C LYS A 158 -9.07 -7.18 -9.94
N MET A 159 -8.82 -8.48 -9.88
CA MET A 159 -9.11 -9.40 -10.97
C MET A 159 -10.45 -10.11 -10.70
N THR A 160 -11.29 -10.30 -11.72
CA THR A 160 -12.57 -11.02 -11.60
C THR A 160 -12.83 -11.89 -12.82
N THR A 161 -12.90 -13.21 -12.63
CA THR A 161 -13.22 -14.15 -13.71
C THR A 161 -14.67 -14.02 -14.19
N ALA A 162 -14.89 -14.20 -15.48
CA ALA A 162 -16.21 -14.11 -16.09
C ALA A 162 -17.08 -15.35 -15.82
N THR A 163 -16.47 -16.50 -15.60
CA THR A 163 -17.15 -17.81 -15.51
C THR A 163 -17.76 -18.07 -14.14
N ASP A 164 -17.00 -17.86 -13.08
CA ASP A 164 -17.33 -18.24 -11.70
C ASP A 164 -17.22 -17.05 -10.73
N SER A 165 -16.90 -15.84 -11.23
CA SER A 165 -16.73 -14.64 -10.41
C SER A 165 -15.68 -14.78 -9.30
N SER A 166 -14.69 -15.65 -9.49
CA SER A 166 -13.50 -15.76 -8.64
C SER A 166 -12.68 -14.47 -8.70
N GLN A 167 -12.13 -14.07 -7.55
CA GLN A 167 -11.48 -12.77 -7.39
C GLN A 167 -10.18 -12.86 -6.58
N ALA A 168 -9.20 -12.09 -7.01
CA ALA A 168 -7.93 -11.88 -6.34
C ALA A 168 -7.40 -10.48 -6.66
N TYR A 169 -6.42 -10.02 -5.90
CA TYR A 169 -5.68 -8.80 -6.21
C TYR A 169 -4.35 -9.10 -6.91
N VAL A 170 -3.80 -8.06 -7.52
CA VAL A 170 -2.35 -7.83 -7.56
C VAL A 170 -2.07 -6.50 -6.87
N VAL A 171 -0.91 -6.32 -6.28
CA VAL A 171 -0.53 -5.10 -5.55
C VAL A 171 0.79 -4.56 -6.06
N PHE A 172 0.88 -3.24 -6.20
CA PHE A 172 2.11 -2.52 -6.50
C PHE A 172 2.03 -1.09 -5.94
N ILE A 173 3.19 -0.46 -5.79
CA ILE A 173 3.33 0.89 -5.26
C ILE A 173 3.70 1.83 -6.40
N VAL A 174 3.02 2.96 -6.48
CA VAL A 174 3.46 4.08 -7.31
C VAL A 174 4.18 5.06 -6.38
N ARG A 175 5.49 5.23 -6.57
CA ARG A 175 6.30 6.21 -5.86
C ARG A 175 6.46 7.50 -6.66
N ASP A 176 6.75 8.58 -5.96
CA ASP A 176 7.10 9.86 -6.58
C ASP A 176 8.37 10.49 -5.97
N ASP A 177 8.89 11.50 -6.67
CA ASP A 177 10.11 12.22 -6.29
C ASP A 177 9.83 13.67 -5.82
N ARG A 178 8.58 13.96 -5.42
CA ARG A 178 8.18 15.26 -4.83
C ARG A 178 8.59 15.37 -3.35
N GLN A 179 8.88 16.58 -2.87
CA GLN A 179 8.94 16.79 -1.42
C GLN A 179 7.57 16.47 -0.80
N ALA A 180 7.59 15.74 0.32
CA ALA A 180 6.41 15.30 1.04
C ALA A 180 6.67 15.40 2.55
N ASP A 181 5.63 15.55 3.36
CA ASP A 181 5.82 15.57 4.81
C ASP A 181 6.15 14.19 5.36
N PHE A 182 5.49 13.14 4.83
CA PHE A 182 5.58 11.78 5.35
C PHE A 182 5.92 10.77 4.24
N PHE A 183 6.95 9.96 4.47
CA PHE A 183 7.22 8.73 3.73
C PHE A 183 6.53 7.57 4.43
N PHE A 184 5.54 6.98 3.78
CA PHE A 184 4.89 5.76 4.21
C PHE A 184 5.57 4.57 3.54
N GLN A 185 6.38 3.82 4.29
CA GLN A 185 6.97 2.58 3.78
C GLN A 185 5.95 1.45 3.87
N CYS A 186 5.73 0.78 2.74
CA CYS A 186 5.07 -0.51 2.67
C CYS A 186 6.07 -1.64 2.92
N SER A 187 5.63 -2.64 3.67
CA SER A 187 6.49 -3.70 4.22
C SER A 187 6.56 -4.91 3.29
N ASP A 188 6.79 -4.70 2.00
CA ASP A 188 6.71 -5.73 0.95
C ASP A 188 7.72 -6.88 1.12
N LEU A 189 8.87 -6.68 1.78
CA LEU A 189 9.74 -7.79 2.20
C LEU A 189 9.07 -8.68 3.24
N THR A 190 8.36 -8.09 4.19
CA THR A 190 7.64 -8.83 5.22
C THR A 190 6.44 -9.55 4.63
N TRP A 191 5.66 -8.88 3.76
CA TRP A 191 4.55 -9.53 3.06
C TRP A 191 5.02 -10.79 2.33
N GLN A 192 6.19 -10.72 1.70
CA GLN A 192 6.74 -11.85 0.97
C GLN A 192 7.32 -12.93 1.88
N ALA A 193 7.94 -12.54 3.00
CA ALA A 193 8.45 -13.47 4.00
C ALA A 193 7.36 -14.36 4.59
N HIS A 194 6.13 -13.85 4.71
CA HIS A 194 4.95 -14.59 5.19
C HIS A 194 4.11 -15.22 4.05
N ASN A 195 4.44 -14.94 2.79
CA ASN A 195 3.69 -15.45 1.65
C ASN A 195 3.96 -16.96 1.43
N ARG A 196 2.93 -17.77 1.67
CA ARG A 196 2.99 -19.24 1.55
C ARG A 196 2.73 -19.79 0.16
N TRP A 197 2.51 -18.95 -0.85
CA TRP A 197 2.27 -19.41 -2.21
C TRP A 197 3.45 -20.24 -2.76
N PRO A 198 3.23 -21.36 -3.49
CA PRO A 198 1.93 -21.93 -3.86
C PRO A 198 1.37 -22.88 -2.82
N GLN A 199 2.15 -23.29 -1.81
CA GLN A 199 1.76 -24.12 -0.66
C GLN A 199 2.93 -24.27 0.31
N TRP A 200 2.90 -23.63 1.49
CA TRP A 200 3.98 -23.74 2.50
C TRP A 200 5.39 -23.38 1.98
N HIS A 201 5.52 -22.24 1.29
CA HIS A 201 6.80 -21.72 0.78
C HIS A 201 7.13 -20.30 1.29
N SER A 202 6.72 -19.99 2.52
CA SER A 202 7.16 -18.78 3.22
C SER A 202 8.53 -19.01 3.87
N MET A 203 9.12 -17.97 4.48
CA MET A 203 10.33 -18.12 5.31
C MET A 203 10.10 -18.93 6.59
N TYR A 204 8.83 -19.23 6.90
CA TYR A 204 8.42 -19.99 8.07
C TYR A 204 8.03 -21.43 7.74
N ASP A 205 8.39 -21.93 6.55
CA ASP A 205 8.08 -23.29 6.14
C ASP A 205 9.35 -24.04 5.65
N GLU A 206 9.93 -24.90 6.50
CA GLU A 206 11.11 -25.71 6.16
C GLU A 206 10.71 -26.98 5.40
N GLY A 207 10.84 -26.97 4.07
CA GLY A 207 10.71 -28.17 3.26
C GLY A 207 9.30 -28.77 3.37
N GLN A 208 8.28 -27.90 3.31
CA GLN A 208 6.86 -28.19 3.57
C GLN A 208 6.49 -28.45 5.04
N GLN A 209 7.42 -28.30 6.00
CA GLN A 209 7.07 -28.32 7.42
C GLN A 209 6.58 -26.94 7.85
N PRO A 210 5.29 -26.79 8.18
CA PRO A 210 4.73 -25.48 8.52
C PRO A 210 5.28 -24.98 9.86
N TRP A 211 5.46 -23.67 9.98
CA TRP A 211 5.89 -22.96 11.20
C TRP A 211 7.32 -23.26 11.65
N VAL A 212 8.17 -23.72 10.74
CA VAL A 212 9.59 -23.93 10.98
C VAL A 212 10.37 -22.85 10.25
N ASN A 213 10.97 -21.93 11.01
CA ASN A 213 11.83 -20.89 10.44
C ASN A 213 13.08 -21.53 9.83
N THR A 214 13.29 -21.28 8.54
CA THR A 214 14.46 -21.76 7.81
C THR A 214 15.50 -20.63 7.71
N ASN A 215 16.57 -20.73 8.51
CA ASN A 215 17.75 -19.90 8.29
C ASN A 215 18.32 -20.20 6.90
N GLY A 216 18.25 -19.22 5.99
CA GLY A 216 18.66 -19.37 4.59
C GLY A 216 17.53 -19.71 3.62
N ALA A 217 16.26 -19.56 4.01
CA ALA A 217 15.14 -19.57 3.07
C ALA A 217 15.34 -18.52 1.97
N ARG A 218 15.03 -18.89 0.72
CA ARG A 218 15.04 -17.98 -0.42
C ARG A 218 13.63 -17.88 -0.97
N ILE A 219 13.16 -16.65 -1.14
CA ILE A 219 11.84 -16.32 -1.68
C ILE A 219 12.02 -15.28 -2.78
N SER A 220 11.14 -15.27 -3.78
CA SER A 220 11.16 -14.30 -4.88
C SER A 220 9.89 -13.49 -4.92
N PHE A 221 9.93 -12.27 -5.48
CA PHE A 221 8.75 -11.47 -5.78
C PHE A 221 8.02 -11.93 -7.06
N ASP A 222 8.63 -12.77 -7.89
CA ASP A 222 8.03 -13.30 -9.13
C ASP A 222 7.07 -14.45 -8.83
N ARG A 223 6.10 -14.20 -7.94
CA ARG A 223 5.05 -15.15 -7.57
C ARG A 223 3.84 -14.42 -6.96
N PRO A 224 2.62 -14.97 -7.10
CA PRO A 224 1.42 -14.41 -6.47
C PRO A 224 1.50 -14.30 -4.94
N TYR A 225 0.78 -13.34 -4.37
CA TYR A 225 0.47 -13.33 -2.94
C TYR A 225 -0.75 -14.22 -2.65
N ALA A 226 -0.60 -15.17 -1.74
CA ALA A 226 -1.73 -15.95 -1.23
C ALA A 226 -2.48 -15.20 -0.12
N LEU A 227 -3.60 -15.79 0.32
CA LEU A 227 -4.30 -15.38 1.54
C LEU A 227 -3.34 -15.41 2.75
N TYR A 228 -3.35 -14.33 3.52
CA TYR A 228 -2.66 -14.23 4.80
C TYR A 228 -3.27 -15.20 5.81
N VAL A 229 -2.40 -16.00 6.42
CA VAL A 229 -2.74 -16.96 7.47
C VAL A 229 -1.68 -16.84 8.57
N ASN A 230 -2.10 -16.39 9.75
CA ASN A 230 -1.28 -16.43 10.96
C ASN A 230 -2.21 -16.65 12.16
N ASP A 231 -1.77 -17.40 13.19
CA ASP A 231 -2.59 -17.81 14.35
C ASP A 231 -2.88 -16.62 15.33
N LEU A 232 -3.03 -15.39 14.82
CA LEU A 232 -3.23 -14.15 15.58
C LEU A 232 -4.28 -13.24 14.90
N PRO A 233 -4.98 -12.40 15.68
CA PRO A 233 -6.30 -12.66 16.30
C PRO A 233 -7.47 -12.91 15.32
N SER A 234 -7.25 -12.98 14.01
CA SER A 234 -8.23 -13.46 13.03
C SER A 234 -7.62 -14.56 12.17
N ASP A 235 -8.10 -15.79 12.35
CA ASP A 235 -7.64 -17.00 11.62
C ASP A 235 -7.83 -16.92 10.08
N PHE A 236 -8.45 -15.84 9.57
CA PHE A 236 -8.73 -15.64 8.16
C PHE A 236 -8.93 -14.16 7.82
N ASN A 237 -8.11 -13.64 6.91
CA ASN A 237 -8.20 -12.26 6.41
C ASN A 237 -8.51 -12.28 4.90
N PRO A 238 -9.79 -12.38 4.49
CA PRO A 238 -10.16 -12.66 3.11
C PRO A 238 -9.74 -11.57 2.11
N LEU A 239 -9.58 -10.33 2.58
CA LEU A 239 -9.12 -9.21 1.74
C LEU A 239 -7.64 -9.28 1.39
N SER A 240 -6.88 -10.26 1.91
CA SER A 240 -5.44 -10.40 1.62
C SER A 240 -5.13 -11.17 0.33
N ASN A 241 -6.10 -11.84 -0.30
CA ASN A 241 -5.85 -12.67 -1.48
C ASN A 241 -5.24 -11.85 -2.63
N GLY A 242 -3.94 -12.01 -2.90
CA GLY A 242 -3.21 -11.22 -3.90
C GLY A 242 -2.80 -9.81 -3.47
N GLY A 243 -3.18 -9.37 -2.28
CA GLY A 243 -2.99 -7.99 -1.79
C GLY A 243 -1.80 -7.81 -0.84
N GLY A 244 -1.03 -8.87 -0.59
CA GLY A 244 -0.04 -8.92 0.49
C GLY A 244 -0.70 -8.64 1.84
N GLU A 245 0.02 -7.99 2.74
CA GLU A 245 -0.51 -7.61 4.07
C GLU A 245 -0.94 -6.14 4.17
N PHE A 246 -0.90 -5.40 3.05
CA PHE A 246 -1.24 -3.97 3.01
C PHE A 246 -2.61 -3.67 3.62
N LEU A 247 -3.66 -4.35 3.14
CA LEU A 247 -5.04 -4.10 3.59
C LEU A 247 -5.26 -4.43 5.07
N LEU A 248 -4.47 -5.36 5.60
CA LEU A 248 -4.56 -5.81 6.99
C LEU A 248 -3.87 -4.84 7.94
N TRP A 249 -2.61 -4.49 7.65
CA TRP A 249 -1.74 -3.80 8.61
C TRP A 249 -1.53 -2.31 8.33
N GLU A 250 -1.60 -1.89 7.07
CA GLU A 250 -1.10 -0.58 6.66
C GLU A 250 -2.20 0.35 6.16
N PHE A 251 -3.18 -0.21 5.44
CA PHE A 251 -4.28 0.55 4.85
C PHE A 251 -5.09 1.36 5.87
N PRO A 252 -5.37 0.89 7.11
CA PRO A 252 -6.08 1.71 8.09
C PRO A 252 -5.38 3.04 8.41
N LEU A 253 -4.04 3.03 8.53
CA LEU A 253 -3.27 4.26 8.77
C LEU A 253 -3.19 5.11 7.50
N ALA A 254 -2.91 4.51 6.34
CA ALA A 254 -2.90 5.21 5.06
C ALA A 254 -4.22 5.95 4.80
N PHE A 255 -5.34 5.24 4.96
CA PHE A 255 -6.69 5.80 4.83
C PHE A 255 -6.92 6.96 5.80
N TRP A 256 -6.52 6.82 7.06
CA TRP A 256 -6.65 7.90 8.06
C TRP A 256 -5.77 9.11 7.70
N MET A 257 -4.52 8.88 7.29
CA MET A 257 -3.62 9.97 6.93
C MET A 257 -4.15 10.78 5.75
N GLU A 258 -4.66 10.09 4.72
CA GLU A 258 -5.29 10.74 3.57
C GLU A 258 -6.58 11.48 3.93
N LYS A 259 -7.39 10.90 4.85
CA LYS A 259 -8.61 11.55 5.36
C LYS A 259 -8.31 12.88 6.05
N GLU A 260 -7.27 12.90 6.90
CA GLU A 260 -6.85 14.09 7.63
C GLU A 260 -6.06 15.07 6.75
N GLY A 261 -5.79 14.70 5.49
CA GLY A 261 -5.16 15.56 4.49
C GLY A 261 -3.65 15.70 4.67
N TYR A 262 -2.99 14.73 5.32
CA TYR A 262 -1.53 14.72 5.42
C TYR A 262 -0.89 14.57 4.04
N ASP A 263 0.24 15.25 3.87
CA ASP A 263 1.02 15.16 2.64
C ASP A 263 1.92 13.91 2.66
N VAL A 264 1.36 12.77 2.26
CA VAL A 264 2.00 11.46 2.30
C VAL A 264 2.46 10.99 0.91
N THR A 265 3.66 10.44 0.83
CA THR A 265 4.17 9.68 -0.33
C THR A 265 4.46 8.25 0.11
N TYR A 266 4.28 7.28 -0.79
CA TYR A 266 4.38 5.85 -0.51
C TYR A 266 5.58 5.26 -1.23
N ILE A 267 6.31 4.39 -0.53
CA ILE A 267 7.51 3.72 -1.03
C ILE A 267 7.52 2.25 -0.60
N SER A 268 8.21 1.39 -1.33
CA SER A 268 8.47 0.01 -0.91
C SER A 268 9.71 -0.11 -0.01
N ASN A 269 9.92 -1.26 0.62
CA ASN A 269 11.19 -1.57 1.26
C ASN A 269 12.35 -1.52 0.25
N ILE A 270 12.12 -1.95 -1.00
CA ILE A 270 13.12 -1.93 -2.09
C ILE A 270 13.54 -0.49 -2.41
N ASP A 271 12.62 0.47 -2.36
CA ASP A 271 12.96 1.88 -2.53
C ASP A 271 13.86 2.40 -1.41
N THR A 272 13.56 2.04 -0.17
CA THR A 272 14.40 2.39 1.00
C THR A 272 15.77 1.73 0.94
N HIS A 273 15.87 0.51 0.40
CA HIS A 273 17.14 -0.15 0.12
C HIS A 273 17.94 0.63 -0.92
N ALA A 274 17.32 0.96 -2.06
CA ALA A 274 18.01 1.48 -3.24
C ALA A 274 18.29 3.00 -3.20
N ASP A 275 17.47 3.79 -2.50
CA ASP A 275 17.48 5.26 -2.57
C ASP A 275 17.40 5.94 -1.20
N GLY A 276 18.44 5.74 -0.37
CA GLY A 276 18.54 6.39 0.93
C GLY A 276 18.55 7.93 0.88
N LYS A 277 19.05 8.53 -0.21
CA LYS A 277 19.01 10.00 -0.40
C LYS A 277 17.59 10.51 -0.64
N GLY A 278 16.74 9.69 -1.26
CA GLY A 278 15.33 9.98 -1.46
C GLY A 278 14.60 10.30 -0.16
N LEU A 279 14.96 9.63 0.95
CA LEU A 279 14.36 9.83 2.27
C LEU A 279 14.58 11.24 2.84
N LEU A 280 15.60 11.96 2.38
CA LEU A 280 15.92 13.32 2.84
C LEU A 280 14.95 14.38 2.32
N ARG A 281 14.05 14.01 1.40
CA ARG A 281 13.07 14.93 0.78
C ARG A 281 11.83 15.17 1.64
N GLY A 282 11.75 14.55 2.82
CA GLY A 282 10.58 14.62 3.69
C GLY A 282 10.93 14.73 5.16
N LYS A 283 9.89 14.98 5.96
CA LYS A 283 10.06 15.35 7.38
C LYS A 283 10.03 14.14 8.30
N ALA A 284 9.31 13.09 7.90
CA ALA A 284 9.16 11.88 8.68
C ALA A 284 9.13 10.62 7.80
N PHE A 285 9.74 9.55 8.28
CA PHE A 285 9.67 8.20 7.75
C PHE A 285 8.81 7.33 8.67
N LEU A 286 7.87 6.59 8.09
CA LEU A 286 6.91 5.74 8.79
C LEU A 286 7.16 4.27 8.44
N SER A 287 7.38 3.46 9.46
CA SER A 287 7.30 2.00 9.43
C SER A 287 5.99 1.59 10.11
N VAL A 288 5.12 0.84 9.43
CA VAL A 288 3.71 0.72 9.81
C VAL A 288 3.28 -0.72 9.90
N GLY A 289 2.54 -1.07 10.97
CA GLY A 289 1.90 -2.37 11.09
C GLY A 289 2.89 -3.49 11.43
N HIS A 290 3.41 -4.18 10.42
CA HIS A 290 4.33 -5.30 10.58
C HIS A 290 5.46 -5.23 9.53
N ASP A 291 6.57 -4.61 9.94
CA ASP A 291 7.73 -4.32 9.07
C ASP A 291 8.97 -5.01 9.63
N GLU A 292 8.90 -6.34 9.64
CA GLU A 292 9.79 -7.27 10.34
C GLU A 292 11.14 -7.45 9.65
N TYR A 293 11.13 -7.61 8.33
CA TYR A 293 12.30 -8.03 7.55
C TYR A 293 12.99 -6.88 6.82
N TRP A 294 14.25 -6.64 7.14
CA TRP A 294 15.02 -5.50 6.65
C TRP A 294 16.36 -5.93 6.08
N THR A 295 16.83 -5.21 5.06
CA THR A 295 18.22 -5.29 4.62
C THR A 295 19.10 -4.39 5.47
N HIS A 296 20.40 -4.70 5.55
CA HIS A 296 21.37 -3.80 6.20
C HIS A 296 21.43 -2.43 5.54
N ASP A 297 21.27 -2.35 4.22
CA ASP A 297 21.29 -1.07 3.51
C ASP A 297 20.07 -0.21 3.84
N MET A 298 18.87 -0.80 3.95
CA MET A 298 17.68 -0.07 4.44
C MET A 298 17.92 0.50 5.83
N PHE A 299 18.43 -0.33 6.75
CA PHE A 299 18.73 0.10 8.11
C PHE A 299 19.70 1.28 8.13
N ASN A 300 20.79 1.18 7.37
CA ASN A 300 21.80 2.24 7.26
C ASN A 300 21.24 3.52 6.61
N ASN A 301 20.40 3.39 5.58
CA ASN A 301 19.77 4.52 4.90
C ASN A 301 18.81 5.27 5.84
N VAL A 302 17.97 4.56 6.60
CA VAL A 302 17.05 5.15 7.57
C VAL A 302 17.80 5.79 8.74
N MET A 303 18.88 5.17 9.22
CA MET A 303 19.78 5.76 10.22
C MET A 303 20.44 7.05 9.72
N ALA A 304 20.91 7.08 8.47
CA ALA A 304 21.49 8.28 7.86
C ALA A 304 20.45 9.39 7.69
N ALA A 305 19.21 9.05 7.31
CA ALA A 305 18.10 10.00 7.22
C ALA A 305 17.78 10.62 8.59
N ARG A 306 17.73 9.80 9.65
CA ARG A 306 17.58 10.28 11.03
C ARG A 306 18.68 11.26 11.42
N ASP A 307 19.94 10.92 11.16
CA ASP A 307 21.08 11.77 11.50
C ASP A 307 21.10 13.09 10.71
N ALA A 308 20.45 13.11 9.54
CA ALA A 308 20.20 14.30 8.74
C ALA A 308 18.93 15.09 9.14
N GLY A 309 18.19 14.65 10.16
CA GLY A 309 17.05 15.37 10.73
C GLY A 309 15.65 14.87 10.31
N VAL A 310 15.56 13.74 9.61
CA VAL A 310 14.27 13.09 9.33
C VAL A 310 13.75 12.40 10.60
N ASN A 311 12.47 12.62 10.95
CA ASN A 311 11.86 11.96 12.10
C ASN A 311 11.52 10.51 11.76
N LEU A 312 11.68 9.58 12.70
CA LEU A 312 11.32 8.18 12.49
C LEU A 312 10.10 7.82 13.36
N LEU A 313 9.06 7.28 12.73
CA LEU A 313 7.85 6.81 13.40
C LEU A 313 7.70 5.31 13.12
N PHE A 314 7.99 4.48 14.13
CA PHE A 314 7.71 3.05 14.10
C PHE A 314 6.34 2.81 14.74
N LEU A 315 5.32 2.73 13.90
CA LEU A 315 3.91 2.52 14.26
C LEU A 315 3.53 1.06 13.98
N SER A 316 4.37 0.17 14.50
CA SER A 316 4.44 -1.24 14.11
C SER A 316 4.79 -2.12 15.31
N GLY A 317 4.51 -3.42 15.18
CA GLY A 317 5.05 -4.47 16.05
C GLY A 317 6.17 -5.24 15.33
N ASN A 318 7.11 -5.80 16.10
CA ASN A 318 8.16 -6.68 15.58
C ASN A 318 9.04 -6.09 14.46
N SER A 319 9.22 -4.76 14.44
CA SER A 319 9.98 -4.12 13.37
C SER A 319 11.47 -4.35 13.48
N VAL A 320 12.11 -4.55 12.31
CA VAL A 320 13.56 -4.71 12.18
C VAL A 320 14.08 -5.92 13.01
N ASP A 321 13.30 -6.99 13.08
CA ASP A 321 13.68 -8.22 13.80
C ASP A 321 14.50 -9.16 12.92
N GLY A 322 14.09 -9.33 11.65
CA GLY A 322 14.72 -10.21 10.68
C GLY A 322 15.66 -9.48 9.72
N THR A 323 16.85 -10.04 9.49
CA THR A 323 17.75 -9.56 8.42
C THR A 323 17.56 -10.37 7.15
N VAL A 324 17.37 -9.69 6.01
CA VAL A 324 17.32 -10.30 4.68
C VAL A 324 18.38 -9.70 3.75
N TYR A 325 18.69 -10.44 2.69
CA TYR A 325 19.59 -10.02 1.62
C TYR A 325 18.83 -10.06 0.30
N LEU A 326 19.06 -9.07 -0.55
CA LEU A 326 18.51 -9.06 -1.90
C LEU A 326 19.50 -9.73 -2.84
N GLU A 327 19.00 -10.65 -3.66
CA GLU A 327 19.72 -11.22 -4.79
C GLU A 327 19.25 -10.52 -6.07
N PRO A 328 20.12 -10.33 -7.07
CA PRO A 328 19.70 -9.83 -8.37
C PRO A 328 18.66 -10.76 -8.99
N SER A 329 17.62 -10.16 -9.59
CA SER A 329 16.66 -10.81 -10.47
C SER A 329 17.33 -11.29 -11.76
#